data_AF-A0AB37RI29-F1
#
_entry.id   AF-A0AB37RI29-F1
#
_cell.length_a   1.000
_cell.length_b   1.000
_cell.length_c   1.000
_cell.angle_alpha   90.00
_cell.angle_beta   90.00
_cell.angle_gamma   90.00
#
_symmetry.space_group_name_H-M   'P 1'
#
loop_
_entity.id
_entity.type
_entity.pdbx_description
1 polymer ?
#
loop_
_entity_poly.entity_id
_entity_poly.type
_entity_poly.pdbx_seq_one_letter_code
_entity_poly.pdbx_strand_id
1 'polypeptide(L)'
;MDHAYRSSWPLIVMVLIGLITLSGCAKNTGGVTASSATTATNNSTTAVLTKADQQISQTKIAAARKTLASAANPNAAVKNLATGLKYYQEAEEALENNQLSLAKGYFETLSSYDGTTDASFIAARQKLVKQYQAVKQANGYYNAARDDLSVHDLATAKANIDKLDRVSASHPVIKELQKKALAMKQAIMNYEASQSTSSGSESSTVVSSSSSSSLSDSNSATSSTDSTSSSSSTATSSSDSSTSSSSSSTLTTSAIIKQFQDAAGVTFASDTEFNITKQTSDYYQITAVYAADESSSSASKTVTDTYRYYPDSGNVTKEDSASGTFE
;
A
#
# COMPACT_ATOMS: atom_id res chain seq x y z
N MET A 1 -24.11 46.61 38.02
CA MET A 1 -25.10 45.51 37.92
C MET A 1 -24.72 44.69 36.70
N ASP A 2 -23.52 44.08 36.73
CA ASP A 2 -23.12 42.85 37.45
C ASP A 2 -23.42 41.63 36.56
N HIS A 3 -22.40 41.16 35.82
CA HIS A 3 -21.59 39.94 36.05
C HIS A 3 -22.20 38.72 35.32
N ALA A 4 -21.63 38.20 34.22
CA ALA A 4 -20.33 37.55 34.00
C ALA A 4 -20.23 36.10 34.52
N TYR A 5 -19.93 35.16 33.62
CA TYR A 5 -19.02 33.99 33.75
C TYR A 5 -18.71 33.49 32.32
N ARG A 6 -17.57 33.81 31.69
CA ARG A 6 -16.22 33.17 31.72
C ARG A 6 -16.26 31.67 31.35
N SER A 7 -15.47 31.18 30.39
CA SER A 7 -14.00 30.94 30.45
C SER A 7 -13.50 30.49 29.05
N SER A 8 -12.26 30.57 28.58
CA SER A 8 -11.00 31.26 28.93
C SER A 8 -10.06 31.17 27.72
N TRP A 9 -9.49 32.32 27.35
CA TRP A 9 -8.28 32.56 26.54
C TRP A 9 -7.02 31.86 27.14
N PRO A 10 -5.80 31.84 26.52
CA PRO A 10 -5.32 32.84 25.57
C PRO A 10 -4.37 32.40 24.41
N LEU A 11 -4.26 33.33 23.47
CA LEU A 11 -3.12 33.67 22.62
C LEU A 11 -1.80 33.81 23.42
N ILE A 12 -0.69 33.24 22.95
CA ILE A 12 0.67 33.69 23.31
C ILE A 12 1.55 33.81 22.05
N VAL A 13 2.31 34.90 22.06
CA VAL A 13 3.18 35.50 21.05
C VAL A 13 4.65 35.06 21.27
N MET A 14 5.38 34.88 20.17
CA MET A 14 6.86 34.96 19.93
C MET A 14 7.86 34.78 21.10
N VAL A 15 8.87 33.89 20.91
CA VAL A 15 10.30 34.19 21.17
C VAL A 15 11.20 33.40 20.20
N LEU A 16 12.15 34.13 19.60
CA LEU A 16 13.24 33.74 18.72
C LEU A 16 14.54 33.53 19.55
N ILE A 17 15.50 32.74 19.02
CA ILE A 17 16.95 32.68 19.34
C ILE A 17 17.40 31.82 20.54
N GLY A 18 18.03 30.69 20.19
CA GLY A 18 19.40 30.35 20.60
C GLY A 18 19.63 29.72 21.98
N LEU A 19 20.19 28.50 21.97
CA LEU A 19 21.39 28.15 22.73
C LEU A 19 21.94 26.80 22.28
N ILE A 20 23.09 26.91 21.60
CA ILE A 20 24.18 25.94 21.60
C ILE A 20 24.58 25.73 23.06
N THR A 21 24.66 24.49 23.54
CA THR A 21 25.73 23.93 24.41
C THR A 21 25.22 22.68 25.12
N LEU A 22 25.77 21.52 24.75
CA LEU A 22 26.03 20.47 25.71
C LEU A 22 27.36 19.81 25.32
N SER A 23 28.45 20.57 25.56
CA SER A 23 29.79 20.01 25.68
C SER A 23 29.86 19.21 26.97
N GLY A 24 30.47 18.03 26.87
CA GLY A 24 30.53 17.05 27.94
C GLY A 24 31.41 17.44 29.13
N CYS A 25 31.22 16.64 30.18
CA CYS A 25 32.20 16.44 31.25
C CYS A 25 32.33 14.92 31.46
N ALA A 26 33.37 14.32 30.88
CA ALA A 26 33.94 13.07 31.37
C ALA A 26 35.46 13.16 31.21
N LYS A 27 36.13 13.33 32.34
CA LYS A 27 37.58 13.35 32.50
C LYS A 27 38.05 11.90 32.53
N ASN A 28 38.75 11.44 31.50
CA ASN A 28 39.66 10.30 31.65
C ASN A 28 40.94 10.51 30.84
N THR A 29 42.05 10.32 31.52
CA THR A 29 43.42 10.63 31.13
C THR A 29 44.02 9.45 30.35
N GLY A 30 44.71 9.70 29.24
CA GLY A 30 45.56 8.71 28.57
C GLY A 30 45.62 8.92 27.06
N GLY A 31 46.68 9.54 26.57
CA GLY A 31 46.81 10.01 25.20
C GLY A 31 47.10 8.92 24.17
N VAL A 32 46.49 9.06 22.99
CA VAL A 32 47.05 8.68 21.68
C VAL A 32 46.60 9.71 20.65
N THR A 33 47.55 10.10 19.81
CA THR A 33 47.61 11.10 18.75
C THR A 33 46.32 11.43 17.99
N ALA A 34 46.05 12.73 17.88
CA ALA A 34 44.98 13.33 17.09
C ALA A 34 45.06 12.92 15.60
N SER A 35 43.95 12.42 15.08
CA SER A 35 43.61 12.48 13.66
C SER A 35 42.14 12.83 13.55
N SER A 36 41.89 14.07 13.13
CA SER A 36 40.65 14.64 12.60
C SER A 36 39.34 14.07 13.15
N ALA A 37 38.79 14.76 14.16
CA ALA A 37 37.36 14.73 14.40
C ALA A 37 36.64 15.25 13.15
N THR A 38 36.19 14.33 12.28
CA THR A 38 35.17 14.66 11.27
C THR A 38 33.88 14.95 12.01
N THR A 39 33.58 16.22 12.19
CA THR A 39 32.21 16.72 12.33
C THR A 39 31.40 16.15 11.17
N ALA A 40 30.52 15.19 11.47
CA ALA A 40 29.65 14.58 10.48
C ALA A 40 28.57 15.59 10.04
N THR A 41 28.93 16.47 9.11
CA THR A 41 27.99 17.16 8.23
C THR A 41 27.45 16.13 7.23
N ASN A 42 26.63 15.18 7.69
CA ASN A 42 26.06 14.14 6.83
C ASN A 42 24.83 14.64 6.05
N ASN A 43 24.95 15.82 5.43
CA ASN A 43 23.99 16.36 4.46
C ASN A 43 24.42 16.04 3.01
N SER A 44 25.26 15.01 2.85
CA SER A 44 25.64 14.50 1.53
C SER A 44 24.40 13.99 0.80
N THR A 45 24.25 14.42 -0.45
CA THR A 45 23.11 14.08 -1.32
C THR A 45 22.88 12.57 -1.41
N THR A 46 23.94 11.76 -1.28
CA THR A 46 23.87 10.30 -1.24
C THR A 46 23.13 9.78 0.00
N ALA A 47 23.43 10.30 1.19
CA ALA A 47 22.77 9.87 2.43
C ALA A 47 21.27 10.20 2.43
N VAL A 48 20.90 11.35 1.83
CA VAL A 48 19.52 11.75 1.66
C VAL A 48 18.76 10.80 0.73
N LEU A 49 19.36 10.41 -0.41
CA LEU A 49 18.77 9.45 -1.34
C LEU A 49 18.60 8.08 -0.68
N THR A 50 19.65 7.53 -0.05
CA THR A 50 19.57 6.22 0.61
C THR A 50 18.45 6.16 1.64
N LYS A 51 18.30 7.21 2.47
CA LYS A 51 17.23 7.29 3.46
C LYS A 51 15.84 7.41 2.81
N ALA A 52 15.71 8.20 1.75
CA ALA A 52 14.46 8.31 1.01
C ALA A 52 14.06 6.98 0.38
N ASP A 53 14.99 6.26 -0.26
CA ASP A 53 14.73 4.96 -0.91
C ASP A 53 14.25 3.92 0.10
N GLN A 54 14.85 3.90 1.29
CA GLN A 54 14.45 3.04 2.38
C GLN A 54 13.05 3.38 2.90
N GLN A 55 12.73 4.68 3.04
CA GLN A 55 11.39 5.13 3.41
C GLN A 55 10.36 4.76 2.35
N ILE A 56 10.69 4.87 1.06
CA ILE A 56 9.83 4.44 -0.05
C ILE A 56 9.58 2.94 0.01
N SER A 57 10.63 2.13 0.22
CA SER A 57 10.51 0.67 0.36
C SER A 57 9.58 0.26 1.53
N GLN A 58 9.51 1.08 2.58
CA GLN A 58 8.62 0.90 3.72
C GLN A 58 7.25 1.59 3.54
N THR A 59 6.91 2.04 2.34
CA THR A 59 5.67 2.79 2.03
C THR A 59 5.50 4.10 2.80
N LYS A 60 6.56 4.63 3.42
CA LYS A 60 6.59 5.91 4.14
C LYS A 60 6.83 7.09 3.17
N ILE A 61 5.96 7.24 2.17
CA ILE A 61 6.12 8.21 1.06
C ILE A 61 6.23 9.66 1.54
N ALA A 62 5.39 10.08 2.49
CA ALA A 62 5.45 11.42 3.06
C ALA A 62 6.79 11.70 3.78
N ALA A 63 7.34 10.69 4.47
CA ALA A 63 8.64 10.80 5.11
C ALA A 63 9.77 10.92 4.08
N ALA A 64 9.74 10.11 3.02
CA ALA A 64 10.68 10.19 1.90
C ALA A 64 10.73 11.59 1.28
N ARG A 65 9.56 12.20 1.02
CA ARG A 65 9.48 13.58 0.52
C ARG A 65 10.12 14.59 1.47
N LYS A 66 9.86 14.48 2.78
CA LYS A 66 10.46 15.36 3.79
C LYS A 66 11.98 15.20 3.85
N THR A 67 12.47 13.96 3.72
CA THR A 67 13.90 13.66 3.66
C THR A 67 14.54 14.26 2.41
N LEU A 68 13.97 14.10 1.22
CA LEU A 68 14.48 14.72 -0.01
C LEU A 68 14.50 16.25 0.06
N ALA A 69 13.49 16.86 0.67
CA ALA A 69 13.42 18.31 0.88
C ALA A 69 14.50 18.86 1.83
N SER A 70 15.12 18.00 2.66
CA SER A 70 16.19 18.40 3.59
C SER A 70 17.58 18.48 2.95
N ALA A 71 17.71 18.07 1.67
CA ALA A 71 18.96 18.19 0.94
C ALA A 71 19.34 19.66 0.73
N ALA A 72 20.44 20.11 1.35
CA ALA A 72 20.92 21.48 1.24
C ALA A 72 21.32 21.85 -0.21
N ASN A 73 21.88 20.90 -0.96
CA ASN A 73 22.26 21.06 -2.37
C ASN A 73 21.74 19.85 -3.18
N PRO A 74 20.47 19.89 -3.65
CA PRO A 74 19.87 18.77 -4.34
C PRO A 74 20.42 18.64 -5.76
N ASN A 75 21.01 17.48 -6.07
CA ASN A 75 21.42 17.12 -7.42
C ASN A 75 20.21 16.68 -8.27
N ALA A 76 20.46 16.32 -9.54
CA ALA A 76 19.40 15.87 -10.45
C ALA A 76 18.63 14.65 -9.92
N ALA A 77 19.32 13.67 -9.33
CA ALA A 77 18.68 12.47 -8.78
C ALA A 77 17.67 12.80 -7.66
N VAL A 78 18.05 13.67 -6.70
CA VAL A 78 17.14 14.12 -5.64
C VAL A 78 15.94 14.88 -6.21
N LYS A 79 16.15 15.79 -7.16
CA LYS A 79 15.07 16.58 -7.78
C LYS A 79 14.10 15.70 -8.55
N ASN A 80 14.62 14.73 -9.30
CA ASN A 80 13.82 13.82 -10.09
C ASN A 80 13.02 12.87 -9.18
N LEU A 81 13.66 12.26 -8.18
CA LEU A 81 12.93 11.42 -7.23
C LEU A 81 11.86 12.21 -6.47
N ALA A 82 12.15 13.43 -6.04
CA ALA A 82 11.16 14.31 -5.40
C ALA A 82 9.98 14.66 -6.33
N THR A 83 10.24 14.84 -7.63
CA THR A 83 9.22 15.08 -8.65
C THR A 83 8.34 13.84 -8.85
N GLY A 84 8.96 12.66 -8.97
CA GLY A 84 8.25 11.38 -9.05
C GLY A 84 7.35 11.13 -7.84
N LEU A 85 7.86 11.38 -6.62
CA LEU A 85 7.06 11.25 -5.39
C LEU A 85 5.93 12.27 -5.28
N LYS A 86 6.07 13.46 -5.90
CA LYS A 86 4.97 14.41 -6.01
C LYS A 86 3.84 13.84 -6.87
N TYR A 87 4.15 13.34 -8.06
CA TYR A 87 3.14 12.70 -8.93
C TYR A 87 2.52 11.47 -8.29
N TYR A 88 3.31 10.69 -7.55
CA TYR A 88 2.80 9.55 -6.78
C TYR A 88 1.74 10.00 -5.78
N GLN A 89 2.03 11.05 -4.99
CA GLN A 89 1.11 11.55 -3.99
C GLN A 89 -0.19 12.10 -4.61
N GLU A 90 -0.09 12.88 -5.70
CA GLU A 90 -1.28 13.41 -6.39
C GLU A 90 -2.20 12.27 -6.88
N ALA A 91 -1.60 11.19 -7.40
CA ALA A 91 -2.34 10.01 -7.83
C ALA A 91 -2.95 9.22 -6.66
N GLU A 92 -2.19 9.04 -5.58
CA GLU A 92 -2.63 8.34 -4.36
C GLU A 92 -3.79 9.08 -3.68
N GLU A 93 -3.68 10.39 -3.47
CA GLU A 93 -4.73 11.21 -2.87
C GLU A 93 -6.02 11.20 -3.70
N ALA A 94 -5.91 11.31 -5.03
CA ALA A 94 -7.07 11.20 -5.91
C ALA A 94 -7.73 9.81 -5.84
N LEU A 95 -6.92 8.75 -5.67
CA LEU A 95 -7.41 7.38 -5.52
C LEU A 95 -8.11 7.17 -4.17
N GLU A 96 -7.52 7.65 -3.07
CA GLU A 96 -8.07 7.58 -1.71
C GLU A 96 -9.42 8.30 -1.61
N ASN A 97 -9.54 9.45 -2.28
CA ASN A 97 -10.80 10.21 -2.37
C ASN A 97 -11.81 9.63 -3.38
N ASN A 98 -11.50 8.49 -4.00
CA ASN A 98 -12.30 7.84 -5.04
C ASN A 98 -12.64 8.76 -6.24
N GLN A 99 -11.75 9.69 -6.57
CA GLN A 99 -11.94 10.66 -7.66
C GLN A 99 -11.39 10.10 -8.98
N LEU A 100 -11.98 9.03 -9.49
CA LEU A 100 -11.43 8.28 -10.64
C LEU A 100 -11.20 9.10 -11.91
N SER A 101 -12.02 10.12 -12.16
CA SER A 101 -11.86 11.03 -13.30
C SER A 101 -10.60 11.88 -13.18
N LEU A 102 -10.36 12.46 -11.99
CA LEU A 102 -9.16 13.23 -11.68
C LEU A 102 -7.92 12.32 -11.66
N ALA A 103 -8.05 11.17 -10.97
CA ALA A 103 -6.97 10.19 -10.81
C ALA A 103 -6.43 9.71 -12.16
N LYS A 104 -7.27 9.59 -13.21
CA LYS A 104 -6.83 9.18 -14.55
C LYS A 104 -5.63 10.01 -15.05
N GLY A 105 -5.71 11.34 -14.97
CA GLY A 105 -4.64 12.22 -15.44
C GLY A 105 -3.36 12.11 -14.60
N TYR A 106 -3.50 11.96 -13.28
CA TYR A 106 -2.35 11.76 -12.40
C TYR A 106 -1.68 10.41 -12.60
N PHE A 107 -2.44 9.33 -12.80
CA PHE A 107 -1.90 8.02 -13.11
C PHE A 107 -1.22 7.96 -14.48
N GLU A 108 -1.73 8.69 -15.48
CA GLU A 108 -1.06 8.84 -16.79
C GLU A 108 0.28 9.56 -16.64
N THR A 109 0.31 10.66 -15.87
CA THR A 109 1.54 11.43 -15.59
C THR A 109 2.55 10.58 -14.82
N LEU A 110 2.11 9.89 -13.77
CA LEU A 110 2.98 9.03 -12.95
C LEU A 110 3.53 7.83 -13.73
N SER A 111 2.70 7.22 -14.59
CA SER A 111 3.09 6.03 -15.36
C SER A 111 4.08 6.38 -16.48
N SER A 112 3.95 7.56 -17.09
CA SER A 112 4.86 8.05 -18.12
C SER A 112 6.15 8.67 -17.56
N TYR A 113 6.22 8.92 -16.25
CA TYR A 113 7.40 9.51 -15.63
C TYR A 113 8.61 8.58 -15.65
N ASP A 114 9.69 9.00 -16.29
CA ASP A 114 10.94 8.26 -16.45
C ASP A 114 12.18 9.00 -15.89
N GLY A 115 11.96 10.11 -15.19
CA GLY A 115 13.04 10.96 -14.68
C GLY A 115 13.92 10.32 -13.60
N THR A 116 13.54 9.17 -13.04
CA THR A 116 14.32 8.45 -12.02
C THR A 116 14.41 6.96 -12.34
N THR A 117 15.55 6.37 -11.99
CA THR A 117 15.81 4.92 -12.07
C THR A 117 15.76 4.23 -10.70
N ASP A 118 15.32 4.93 -9.64
CA ASP A 118 15.21 4.35 -8.30
C ASP A 118 14.23 3.16 -8.30
N ALA A 119 14.74 1.99 -7.92
CA ALA A 119 14.00 0.75 -7.94
C ALA A 119 12.84 0.74 -6.93
N SER A 120 13.03 1.36 -5.76
CA SER A 120 12.02 1.43 -4.70
C SER A 120 10.80 2.21 -5.18
N PHE A 121 11.04 3.37 -5.81
CA PHE A 121 10.01 4.21 -6.42
C PHE A 121 9.29 3.49 -7.56
N ILE A 122 10.03 2.83 -8.46
CA ILE A 122 9.43 2.08 -9.57
C ILE A 122 8.50 0.99 -9.04
N ALA A 123 8.91 0.25 -8.01
CA ALA A 123 8.09 -0.78 -7.37
C ALA A 123 6.85 -0.18 -6.68
N ALA A 124 7.01 0.90 -5.92
CA ALA A 124 5.90 1.61 -5.27
C ALA A 124 4.88 2.09 -6.30
N ARG A 125 5.34 2.74 -7.38
CA ARG A 125 4.50 3.18 -8.49
C ARG A 125 3.70 2.02 -9.09
N GLN A 126 4.35 0.91 -9.41
CA GLN A 126 3.66 -0.25 -9.99
C GLN A 126 2.57 -0.80 -9.06
N LYS A 127 2.84 -0.82 -7.75
CA LYS A 127 1.85 -1.21 -6.74
C LYS A 127 0.64 -0.27 -6.74
N LEU A 128 0.88 1.04 -6.74
CA LEU A 128 -0.20 2.05 -6.76
C LEU A 128 -1.02 1.97 -8.05
N VAL A 129 -0.38 1.76 -9.21
CA VAL A 129 -1.08 1.55 -10.50
C VAL A 129 -1.98 0.31 -10.44
N LYS A 130 -1.53 -0.79 -9.85
CA LYS A 130 -2.37 -1.99 -9.66
C LYS A 130 -3.57 -1.69 -8.77
N GLN A 131 -3.38 -0.94 -7.68
CA GLN A 131 -4.48 -0.51 -6.81
C GLN A 131 -5.50 0.36 -7.56
N TYR A 132 -5.03 1.30 -8.40
CA TYR A 132 -5.91 2.11 -9.24
C TYR A 132 -6.78 1.26 -10.17
N GLN A 133 -6.22 0.25 -10.84
CA GLN A 133 -7.00 -0.62 -11.71
C GLN A 133 -8.05 -1.43 -10.94
N ALA A 134 -7.70 -1.93 -9.75
CA ALA A 134 -8.63 -2.63 -8.88
C ALA A 134 -9.79 -1.73 -8.41
N VAL A 135 -9.49 -0.49 -7.98
CA VAL A 135 -10.51 0.47 -7.56
C VAL A 135 -11.38 0.90 -8.74
N LYS A 136 -10.80 1.11 -9.93
CA LYS A 136 -11.54 1.42 -11.16
C LYS A 136 -12.51 0.31 -11.51
N GLN A 137 -12.07 -0.94 -11.47
CA GLN A 137 -12.91 -2.11 -11.71
C GLN A 137 -14.05 -2.21 -10.68
N ALA A 138 -13.73 -2.05 -9.38
CA ALA A 138 -14.72 -2.07 -8.31
C ALA A 138 -15.80 -0.99 -8.49
N ASN A 139 -15.41 0.24 -8.80
CA ASN A 139 -16.38 1.31 -9.10
C ASN A 139 -17.22 0.98 -10.34
N GLY A 140 -16.64 0.37 -11.37
CA GLY A 140 -17.37 -0.08 -12.55
C GLY A 140 -18.51 -1.04 -12.18
N TYR A 141 -18.21 -2.07 -11.38
CA TYR A 141 -19.22 -3.02 -10.92
C TYR A 141 -20.27 -2.38 -10.00
N TYR A 142 -19.84 -1.50 -9.08
CA TYR A 142 -20.75 -0.79 -8.19
C TYR A 142 -21.74 0.10 -8.96
N ASN A 143 -21.24 0.89 -9.91
CA ASN A 143 -22.06 1.80 -10.71
C ASN A 143 -23.01 1.02 -11.62
N ALA A 144 -22.52 -0.04 -12.27
CA ALA A 144 -23.37 -0.92 -13.08
C ALA A 144 -24.51 -1.53 -12.23
N ALA A 145 -24.20 -2.06 -11.04
CA ALA A 145 -25.23 -2.60 -10.15
C ALA A 145 -26.26 -1.55 -9.73
N ARG A 146 -25.83 -0.31 -9.47
CA ARG A 146 -26.73 0.80 -9.14
C ARG A 146 -27.64 1.16 -10.31
N ASP A 147 -27.07 1.23 -11.52
CA ASP A 147 -27.80 1.60 -12.72
C ASP A 147 -28.80 0.48 -13.11
N ASP A 148 -28.40 -0.79 -13.01
CA ASP A 148 -29.28 -1.96 -13.20
C ASP A 148 -30.43 -1.98 -12.18
N LEU A 149 -30.15 -1.64 -10.92
CA LEU A 149 -31.17 -1.54 -9.86
C LEU A 149 -32.19 -0.42 -10.18
N SER A 150 -31.74 0.68 -10.79
CA SER A 150 -32.62 1.81 -11.16
C SER A 150 -33.61 1.46 -12.28
N VAL A 151 -33.28 0.47 -13.12
CA VAL A 151 -34.16 -0.06 -14.18
C VAL A 151 -34.83 -1.39 -13.77
N HIS A 152 -34.75 -1.76 -12.49
CA HIS A 152 -35.30 -2.99 -11.93
C HIS A 152 -34.76 -4.30 -12.55
N ASP A 153 -33.58 -4.27 -13.17
CA ASP A 153 -32.89 -5.50 -13.58
C ASP A 153 -32.14 -6.12 -12.39
N LEU A 154 -32.90 -6.80 -11.52
CA LEU A 154 -32.37 -7.35 -10.26
C LEU A 154 -31.36 -8.47 -10.50
N ALA A 155 -31.48 -9.23 -11.59
CA ALA A 155 -30.59 -10.33 -11.90
C ALA A 155 -29.20 -9.81 -12.28
N THR A 156 -29.15 -8.83 -13.18
CA THR A 156 -27.89 -8.20 -13.61
C THR A 156 -27.26 -7.39 -12.46
N ALA A 157 -28.09 -6.69 -11.67
CA ALA A 157 -27.62 -5.99 -10.47
C ALA A 157 -26.93 -6.94 -9.49
N LYS A 158 -27.56 -8.08 -9.14
CA LYS A 158 -26.95 -9.10 -8.26
C LYS A 158 -25.63 -9.62 -8.83
N ALA A 159 -25.60 -9.94 -10.12
CA ALA A 159 -24.39 -10.44 -10.77
C ALA A 159 -23.23 -9.42 -10.71
N ASN A 160 -23.52 -8.12 -10.86
CA ASN A 160 -22.51 -7.07 -10.74
C ASN A 160 -22.06 -6.86 -9.29
N ILE A 161 -22.96 -6.99 -8.30
CA ILE A 161 -22.56 -6.97 -6.89
C ILE A 161 -21.65 -8.18 -6.57
N ASP A 162 -21.97 -9.37 -7.06
CA ASP A 162 -21.13 -10.55 -6.82
C ASP A 162 -19.75 -10.42 -7.47
N LYS A 163 -19.63 -9.74 -8.62
CA LYS A 163 -18.33 -9.38 -9.20
C LYS A 163 -17.56 -8.41 -8.31
N LEU A 164 -18.23 -7.41 -7.73
CA LEU A 164 -17.62 -6.45 -6.79
C LEU A 164 -17.11 -7.16 -5.52
N ASP A 165 -17.87 -8.10 -4.96
CA ASP A 165 -17.46 -8.86 -3.77
C ASP A 165 -16.24 -9.76 -4.01
N ARG A 166 -16.03 -10.19 -5.26
CA ARG A 166 -14.83 -10.96 -5.65
C ARG A 166 -13.59 -10.09 -5.85
N VAL A 167 -13.72 -8.77 -5.93
CA VAL A 167 -12.56 -7.88 -6.00
C VAL A 167 -11.84 -7.87 -4.65
N SER A 168 -10.53 -8.10 -4.65
CA SER A 168 -9.74 -8.09 -3.42
C SER A 168 -9.87 -6.76 -2.67
N ALA A 169 -10.20 -6.82 -1.38
CA ALA A 169 -10.37 -5.69 -0.48
C ALA A 169 -9.04 -5.04 -0.05
N SER A 170 -8.08 -4.94 -0.98
CA SER A 170 -6.73 -4.44 -0.72
C SER A 170 -6.63 -2.92 -0.59
N HIS A 171 -7.70 -2.18 -0.88
CA HIS A 171 -7.76 -0.72 -0.82
C HIS A 171 -9.01 -0.26 -0.04
N PRO A 172 -8.93 0.81 0.80
CA PRO A 172 -10.06 1.29 1.59
C PRO A 172 -11.32 1.61 0.75
N VAL A 173 -11.15 2.20 -0.43
CA VAL A 173 -12.26 2.50 -1.34
C VAL A 173 -13.02 1.24 -1.77
N ILE A 174 -12.33 0.13 -2.03
CA ILE A 174 -12.98 -1.13 -2.43
C ILE A 174 -13.83 -1.66 -1.26
N LYS A 175 -13.31 -1.60 -0.04
CA LYS A 175 -14.06 -1.98 1.18
C LYS A 175 -15.33 -1.15 1.35
N GLU A 176 -15.24 0.17 1.13
CA GLU A 176 -16.40 1.05 1.21
C GLU A 176 -17.43 0.74 0.12
N LEU A 177 -17.00 0.43 -1.10
CA LEU A 177 -17.91 0.03 -2.18
C LEU A 177 -18.60 -1.31 -1.88
N GLN A 178 -17.87 -2.30 -1.39
CA GLN A 178 -18.42 -3.59 -0.97
C GLN A 178 -19.45 -3.42 0.15
N LYS A 179 -19.14 -2.59 1.15
CA LYS A 179 -20.06 -2.24 2.24
C LYS A 179 -21.35 -1.59 1.71
N LYS A 180 -21.25 -0.65 0.77
CA LYS A 180 -22.43 -0.03 0.13
C LYS A 180 -23.23 -1.05 -0.68
N ALA A 181 -22.56 -2.00 -1.32
CA ALA A 181 -23.22 -3.03 -2.11
C ALA A 181 -23.98 -4.07 -1.28
N LEU A 182 -23.56 -4.31 -0.02
CA LEU A 182 -24.37 -5.09 0.93
C LEU A 182 -25.75 -4.48 1.16
N ALA A 183 -25.84 -3.15 1.25
CA ALA A 183 -27.13 -2.46 1.37
C ALA A 183 -27.99 -2.67 0.11
N MET A 184 -27.38 -2.67 -1.08
CA MET A 184 -28.09 -2.99 -2.33
C MET A 184 -28.61 -4.43 -2.32
N LYS A 185 -27.82 -5.41 -1.87
CA LYS A 185 -28.28 -6.81 -1.74
C LYS A 185 -29.52 -6.91 -0.84
N GLN A 186 -29.50 -6.21 0.30
CA GLN A 186 -30.61 -6.23 1.24
C GLN A 186 -31.87 -5.56 0.67
N ALA A 187 -31.72 -4.46 -0.07
CA ALA A 187 -32.84 -3.81 -0.77
C ALA A 187 -33.47 -4.75 -1.82
N ILE A 188 -32.65 -5.45 -2.60
CA ILE A 188 -33.11 -6.45 -3.59
C ILE A 188 -33.88 -7.58 -2.89
N MET A 189 -33.33 -8.13 -1.80
CA MET A 189 -33.99 -9.20 -1.04
C MET A 189 -35.36 -8.77 -0.49
N ASN A 190 -35.45 -7.56 0.08
CA ASN A 190 -36.71 -7.03 0.61
C ASN A 190 -37.76 -6.81 -0.49
N TYR A 191 -37.33 -6.33 -1.67
CA TYR A 191 -38.21 -6.15 -2.82
C TYR A 191 -38.77 -7.48 -3.32
N GLU A 192 -37.93 -8.51 -3.48
CA GLU A 192 -38.35 -9.84 -3.91
C GLU A 192 -39.27 -10.54 -2.90
N ALA A 193 -39.01 -10.35 -1.61
CA ALA A 193 -39.88 -10.83 -0.54
C ALA A 193 -41.27 -10.15 -0.59
N SER A 194 -41.32 -8.86 -0.91
CA SER A 194 -42.57 -8.09 -1.01
C SER A 194 -43.39 -8.45 -2.26
N GLN A 195 -42.74 -8.84 -3.35
CA GLN A 195 -43.42 -9.36 -4.55
C GLN A 195 -44.05 -10.74 -4.29
N SER A 196 -43.40 -11.56 -3.46
CA SER A 196 -43.83 -12.94 -3.18
C SER A 196 -45.10 -13.02 -2.30
N THR A 197 -45.44 -11.97 -1.55
CA THR A 197 -46.62 -11.93 -0.67
C THR A 197 -47.82 -11.20 -1.28
N SER A 198 -47.68 -10.59 -2.46
CA SER A 198 -48.72 -9.78 -3.11
C SER A 198 -49.61 -10.56 -4.10
N SER A 199 -49.22 -11.76 -4.53
CA SER A 199 -50.02 -12.58 -5.47
C SER A 199 -51.06 -13.50 -4.81
N GLY A 200 -51.37 -13.27 -3.52
CA GLY A 200 -52.25 -14.14 -2.72
C GLY A 200 -53.50 -13.44 -2.21
N SER A 201 -54.31 -12.84 -3.08
CA SER A 201 -55.71 -12.50 -2.77
C SER A 201 -56.51 -12.26 -4.04
N GLU A 202 -57.10 -13.33 -4.61
CA GLU A 202 -58.42 -13.20 -5.22
C GLU A 202 -59.28 -14.43 -4.89
N SER A 203 -60.56 -14.16 -4.65
CA SER A 203 -61.71 -15.08 -4.58
C SER A 203 -62.23 -15.47 -3.19
N SER A 204 -63.09 -14.60 -2.64
CA SER A 204 -64.29 -15.05 -1.93
C SER A 204 -65.46 -15.09 -2.92
N THR A 205 -65.97 -16.30 -3.13
CA THR A 205 -67.19 -16.74 -3.81
C THR A 205 -68.39 -15.79 -3.80
N VAL A 206 -69.02 -15.55 -4.96
CA VAL A 206 -70.47 -15.69 -5.15
C VAL A 206 -70.84 -15.93 -6.63
N VAL A 207 -71.79 -16.83 -6.78
CA VAL A 207 -72.43 -17.48 -7.93
C VAL A 207 -73.06 -16.56 -9.00
N SER A 208 -73.00 -16.96 -10.28
CA SER A 208 -74.14 -17.53 -11.06
C SER A 208 -73.90 -17.50 -12.58
N SER A 209 -74.17 -18.64 -13.24
CA SER A 209 -74.79 -18.86 -14.58
C SER A 209 -74.35 -17.97 -15.78
N SER A 210 -74.11 -18.45 -17.01
CA SER A 210 -74.43 -19.70 -17.70
C SER A 210 -73.95 -19.61 -19.16
N SER A 211 -73.74 -20.77 -19.78
CA SER A 211 -73.94 -21.08 -21.22
C SER A 211 -72.77 -20.94 -22.22
N SER A 212 -72.35 -22.14 -22.70
CA SER A 212 -72.01 -22.52 -24.09
C SER A 212 -70.88 -21.77 -24.82
N SER A 213 -69.87 -22.40 -25.40
CA SER A 213 -69.94 -23.54 -26.33
C SER A 213 -68.54 -24.15 -26.58
N SER A 214 -68.59 -25.39 -27.07
CA SER A 214 -67.56 -26.41 -27.28
C SER A 214 -66.61 -26.21 -28.47
N LEU A 215 -65.58 -27.09 -28.52
CA LEU A 215 -64.73 -27.64 -29.62
C LEU A 215 -63.24 -27.36 -29.35
N SER A 216 -62.42 -28.27 -28.83
CA SER A 216 -61.85 -29.55 -29.36
C SER A 216 -60.81 -29.41 -30.48
N ASP A 217 -59.73 -30.20 -30.33
CA ASP A 217 -58.64 -30.55 -31.27
C ASP A 217 -57.49 -29.54 -31.45
N SER A 218 -56.21 -29.91 -31.60
CA SER A 218 -55.48 -31.19 -31.50
C SER A 218 -53.96 -30.89 -31.57
N ASN A 219 -53.17 -31.72 -30.90
CA ASN A 219 -51.81 -32.22 -31.21
C ASN A 219 -50.94 -31.51 -32.29
N SER A 220 -49.69 -31.15 -31.94
CA SER A 220 -48.51 -31.43 -32.78
C SER A 220 -47.18 -31.24 -32.04
N ALA A 221 -46.41 -32.32 -32.03
CA ALA A 221 -44.98 -32.38 -31.75
C ALA A 221 -44.16 -31.84 -32.93
N THR A 222 -42.91 -31.44 -32.65
CA THR A 222 -41.68 -31.43 -33.49
C THR A 222 -40.84 -30.20 -33.11
N SER A 223 -39.50 -30.16 -33.07
CA SER A 223 -38.39 -31.10 -32.93
C SER A 223 -37.11 -30.28 -33.16
N SER A 224 -35.99 -30.66 -32.51
CA SER A 224 -34.60 -30.50 -33.00
C SER A 224 -34.02 -29.08 -32.98
N THR A 225 -32.73 -28.81 -32.75
CA THR A 225 -31.46 -29.55 -32.55
C THR A 225 -30.43 -28.45 -32.19
N ASP A 226 -29.58 -28.59 -31.17
CA ASP A 226 -28.28 -29.29 -31.18
C ASP A 226 -27.20 -28.59 -32.03
N SER A 227 -26.12 -28.15 -31.39
CA SER A 227 -24.74 -28.26 -31.88
C SER A 227 -23.75 -27.97 -30.77
N THR A 228 -23.15 -29.06 -30.33
CA THR A 228 -21.98 -29.22 -29.47
C THR A 228 -20.68 -29.14 -30.28
N SER A 229 -19.58 -28.71 -29.64
CA SER A 229 -18.19 -29.22 -29.77
C SER A 229 -17.23 -28.20 -29.16
N SER A 230 -16.56 -28.36 -28.01
CA SER A 230 -15.67 -29.43 -27.49
C SER A 230 -14.26 -29.42 -28.07
N SER A 231 -13.28 -29.45 -27.14
CA SER A 231 -11.85 -29.82 -27.26
C SER A 231 -10.87 -28.70 -27.67
N SER A 232 -9.63 -28.58 -27.19
CA SER A 232 -8.82 -29.38 -26.27
C SER A 232 -7.65 -28.56 -25.68
N SER A 233 -7.18 -29.05 -24.54
CA SER A 233 -5.95 -28.81 -23.76
C SER A 233 -4.67 -28.32 -24.46
N THR A 234 -3.87 -27.51 -23.75
CA THR A 234 -2.43 -27.78 -23.56
C THR A 234 -1.93 -27.15 -22.24
N ALA A 235 -1.41 -28.00 -21.35
CA ALA A 235 -0.59 -27.62 -20.21
C ALA A 235 0.88 -27.64 -20.64
N THR A 236 1.66 -26.63 -20.26
CA THR A 236 3.13 -26.65 -20.38
C THR A 236 3.75 -26.10 -19.10
N SER A 237 4.40 -27.00 -18.36
CA SER A 237 5.38 -26.72 -17.32
C SER A 237 6.77 -26.53 -17.94
N SER A 238 7.55 -25.57 -17.45
CA SER A 238 9.02 -25.47 -17.58
C SER A 238 9.47 -24.46 -16.53
N SER A 239 9.99 -24.86 -15.37
CA SER A 239 11.37 -25.31 -15.09
C SER A 239 12.40 -24.18 -15.22
N ASP A 240 13.02 -23.90 -14.07
CA ASP A 240 14.16 -23.04 -13.81
C ASP A 240 15.31 -23.20 -14.82
N SER A 241 15.88 -22.08 -15.22
CA SER A 241 17.25 -22.00 -15.71
C SER A 241 18.01 -20.97 -14.89
N SER A 242 18.88 -21.47 -14.03
CA SER A 242 19.91 -20.73 -13.33
C SER A 242 20.89 -20.18 -14.36
N THR A 243 20.97 -18.85 -14.49
CA THR A 243 22.05 -18.21 -15.22
C THR A 243 22.88 -17.41 -14.21
N SER A 244 23.98 -18.01 -13.78
CA SER A 244 25.07 -17.33 -13.10
C SER A 244 25.66 -16.31 -14.09
N SER A 245 25.42 -15.03 -13.85
CA SER A 245 26.15 -13.96 -14.50
C SER A 245 26.79 -13.10 -13.42
N SER A 246 28.09 -13.34 -13.23
CA SER A 246 29.04 -12.45 -12.58
C SER A 246 29.01 -11.10 -13.27
N SER A 247 28.21 -10.20 -12.72
CA SER A 247 28.14 -8.81 -13.10
C SER A 247 28.11 -8.05 -11.80
N SER A 248 29.03 -7.12 -11.62
CA SER A 248 29.06 -6.15 -10.53
C SER A 248 27.84 -5.22 -10.64
N SER A 249 26.63 -5.77 -10.49
CA SER A 249 25.40 -5.03 -10.30
C SER A 249 25.43 -4.55 -8.86
N THR A 250 25.57 -3.25 -8.67
CA THR A 250 25.28 -2.60 -7.39
C THR A 250 23.89 -3.06 -6.96
N LEU A 251 23.82 -3.99 -6.01
CA LEU A 251 22.57 -4.52 -5.48
C LEU A 251 21.74 -3.34 -4.94
N THR A 252 20.43 -3.36 -5.17
CA THR A 252 19.55 -2.33 -4.60
C THR A 252 19.52 -2.45 -3.08
N THR A 253 19.33 -1.35 -2.36
CA THR A 253 19.24 -1.33 -0.89
C THR A 253 18.26 -2.38 -0.36
N SER A 254 17.10 -2.55 -1.01
CA SER A 254 16.10 -3.54 -0.63
C SER A 254 16.57 -4.98 -0.89
N ALA A 255 17.35 -5.22 -1.95
CA ALA A 255 17.96 -6.52 -2.20
C ALA A 255 19.05 -6.84 -1.16
N ILE A 256 19.87 -5.85 -0.78
CA ILE A 256 20.90 -6.01 0.27
C ILE A 256 20.24 -6.29 1.62
N ILE A 257 19.21 -5.53 2.00
CA ILE A 257 18.49 -5.74 3.27
C ILE A 257 17.81 -7.11 3.27
N LYS A 258 17.22 -7.54 2.14
CA LYS A 258 16.61 -8.87 2.03
C LYS A 258 17.65 -9.99 2.16
N GLN A 259 18.76 -9.89 1.45
CA GLN A 259 19.85 -10.86 1.55
C GLN A 259 20.46 -10.91 2.95
N PHE A 260 20.61 -9.75 3.61
CA PHE A 260 20.99 -9.67 5.02
C PHE A 260 19.98 -10.39 5.91
N GLN A 261 18.67 -10.15 5.75
CA GLN A 261 17.64 -10.83 6.54
C GLN A 261 17.66 -12.34 6.35
N ASP A 262 17.86 -12.79 5.10
CA ASP A 262 17.96 -14.21 4.76
C ASP A 262 19.25 -14.84 5.35
N ALA A 263 20.35 -14.07 5.44
CA ALA A 263 21.65 -14.52 5.93
C ALA A 263 21.84 -14.42 7.46
N ALA A 264 21.14 -13.51 8.13
CA ALA A 264 21.34 -13.21 9.55
C ALA A 264 20.94 -14.37 10.48
N GLY A 265 20.22 -15.38 9.97
CA GLY A 265 19.80 -16.56 10.74
C GLY A 265 18.83 -16.25 11.89
N VAL A 266 18.38 -15.00 12.01
CA VAL A 266 17.45 -14.52 13.03
C VAL A 266 16.18 -14.02 12.37
N THR A 267 15.04 -14.25 13.01
CA THR A 267 13.75 -13.72 12.54
C THR A 267 13.55 -12.32 13.10
N PHE A 268 13.38 -11.34 12.22
CA PHE A 268 13.09 -9.97 12.60
C PHE A 268 11.58 -9.72 12.65
N ALA A 269 11.14 -8.88 13.59
CA ALA A 269 9.75 -8.45 13.65
C ALA A 269 9.39 -7.60 12.42
N SER A 270 8.13 -7.65 11.97
CA SER A 270 7.68 -6.99 10.74
C SER A 270 7.78 -5.46 10.76
N ASP A 271 7.89 -4.88 11.95
CA ASP A 271 8.05 -3.45 12.22
C ASP A 271 9.52 -3.04 12.43
N THR A 272 10.47 -3.98 12.33
CA THR A 272 11.90 -3.69 12.44
C THR A 272 12.36 -2.84 11.26
N GLU A 273 13.01 -1.71 11.54
CA GLU A 273 13.53 -0.79 10.53
C GLU A 273 15.03 -1.01 10.30
N PHE A 274 15.43 -1.33 9.06
CA PHE A 274 16.83 -1.60 8.69
C PHE A 274 17.45 -0.47 7.91
N ASN A 275 18.47 0.17 8.48
CA ASN A 275 19.19 1.29 7.89
C ASN A 275 20.59 0.86 7.45
N ILE A 276 20.95 0.97 6.18
CA ILE A 276 22.35 0.80 5.77
C ILE A 276 23.13 2.06 6.18
N THR A 277 24.02 1.93 7.15
CA THR A 277 24.79 3.05 7.72
C THR A 277 26.18 3.19 7.12
N LYS A 278 26.73 2.12 6.52
CA LYS A 278 28.02 2.15 5.82
C LYS A 278 28.04 1.13 4.68
N GLN A 279 28.66 1.49 3.57
CA GLN A 279 28.89 0.60 2.43
C GLN A 279 30.38 0.61 2.09
N THR A 280 30.97 -0.57 1.97
CA THR A 280 32.36 -0.79 1.53
C THR A 280 32.39 -1.83 0.41
N SER A 281 33.57 -2.11 -0.15
CA SER A 281 33.72 -3.23 -1.09
C SER A 281 33.45 -4.59 -0.45
N ASP A 282 33.71 -4.70 0.86
CA ASP A 282 33.78 -6.00 1.54
C ASP A 282 32.52 -6.28 2.38
N TYR A 283 31.87 -5.23 2.90
CA TYR A 283 30.68 -5.34 3.74
C TYR A 283 29.73 -4.15 3.67
N TYR A 284 28.48 -4.41 4.06
CA TYR A 284 27.44 -3.43 4.37
C TYR A 284 27.21 -3.39 5.87
N GLN A 285 27.28 -2.21 6.49
CA GLN A 285 26.89 -2.02 7.88
C GLN A 285 25.41 -1.65 7.95
N ILE A 286 24.64 -2.41 8.72
CA ILE A 286 23.18 -2.32 8.78
C ILE A 286 22.77 -2.13 10.24
N THR A 287 22.04 -1.06 10.54
CA THR A 287 21.46 -0.84 11.86
C THR A 287 20.00 -1.28 11.84
N ALA A 288 19.66 -2.27 12.65
CA ALA A 288 18.29 -2.70 12.92
C ALA A 288 17.74 -1.89 14.09
N VAL A 289 16.63 -1.18 13.88
CA VAL A 289 15.91 -0.42 14.90
C VAL A 289 14.64 -1.17 15.20
N TYR A 290 14.53 -1.69 16.42
CA TYR A 290 13.33 -2.40 16.86
C TYR A 290 12.31 -1.41 17.41
N ALA A 291 11.02 -1.69 17.18
CA ALA A 291 9.95 -0.96 17.84
C ALA A 291 10.09 -1.13 19.36
N ALA A 292 9.83 -0.05 20.11
CA ALA A 292 9.91 -0.10 21.57
C ALA A 292 8.85 -1.06 22.10
N ASP A 293 9.25 -1.99 22.95
CA ASP A 293 8.34 -2.91 23.62
C ASP A 293 7.40 -2.10 24.53
N GLU A 294 6.09 -2.18 24.30
CA GLU A 294 5.01 -1.47 25.02
C GLU A 294 5.03 -1.73 26.54
N SER A 295 5.83 -2.70 27.00
CA SER A 295 5.97 -3.07 28.42
C SER A 295 7.04 -2.29 29.20
N SER A 296 7.86 -1.45 28.56
CA SER A 296 8.92 -0.71 29.25
C SER A 296 8.51 0.74 29.59
N SER A 297 8.02 0.93 30.82
CA SER A 297 7.57 2.23 31.36
C SER A 297 8.72 3.18 31.71
N SER A 298 9.57 3.51 30.74
CA SER A 298 10.57 4.59 30.82
C SER A 298 10.97 5.00 29.41
N ALA A 299 10.48 6.16 28.96
CA ALA A 299 10.88 6.91 27.75
C ALA A 299 11.61 6.09 26.65
N SER A 300 10.84 5.52 25.71
CA SER A 300 11.24 4.94 24.42
C SER A 300 12.74 4.75 24.18
N LYS A 301 13.33 3.69 24.75
CA LYS A 301 14.58 3.15 24.23
C LYS A 301 14.25 2.42 22.93
N THR A 302 14.50 3.06 21.79
CA THR A 302 14.69 2.32 20.54
C THR A 302 15.93 1.45 20.74
N VAL A 303 15.73 0.14 20.81
CA VAL A 303 16.87 -0.79 20.82
C VAL A 303 17.42 -0.81 19.40
N THR A 304 18.70 -0.52 19.26
CA THR A 304 19.38 -0.55 17.96
C THR A 304 20.50 -1.56 18.01
N ASP A 305 20.47 -2.52 17.10
CA ASP A 305 21.58 -3.43 16.85
C ASP A 305 22.29 -3.00 15.56
N THR A 306 23.62 -3.05 15.55
CA THR A 306 24.41 -2.87 14.33
C THR A 306 24.93 -4.22 13.85
N TYR A 307 24.85 -4.46 12.55
CA TYR A 307 25.34 -5.67 11.88
C TYR A 307 26.31 -5.29 10.77
N ARG A 308 27.20 -6.20 10.39
CA ARG A 308 27.90 -6.18 9.10
C ARG A 308 27.49 -7.41 8.29
N TYR A 309 27.06 -7.16 7.07
CA TYR A 309 26.71 -8.17 6.09
C TYR A 309 27.79 -8.21 5.00
N TYR A 310 28.37 -9.40 4.80
CA TYR A 310 29.41 -9.66 3.81
C TYR A 310 28.77 -10.37 2.60
N PRO A 311 28.48 -9.65 1.50
CA PRO A 311 27.71 -10.19 0.37
C PRO A 311 28.40 -11.39 -0.32
N ASP A 312 29.74 -11.39 -0.39
CA ASP A 312 30.50 -12.43 -1.07
C ASP A 312 30.53 -13.76 -0.30
N SER A 313 30.50 -13.71 1.03
CA SER A 313 30.51 -14.91 1.88
C SER A 313 29.14 -15.27 2.44
N GLY A 314 28.17 -14.36 2.36
CA GLY A 314 26.88 -14.50 3.04
C GLY A 314 26.97 -14.40 4.56
N ASN A 315 28.13 -14.01 5.13
CA ASN A 315 28.30 -13.92 6.57
C ASN A 315 27.66 -12.65 7.14
N VAL A 316 27.10 -12.76 8.33
CA VAL A 316 26.59 -11.65 9.13
C VAL A 316 27.26 -11.68 10.49
N THR A 317 27.86 -10.56 10.88
CA THR A 317 28.43 -10.36 12.23
C THR A 317 27.67 -9.25 12.93
N LYS A 318 27.40 -9.39 14.22
CA LYS A 318 26.72 -8.38 15.04
C LYS A 318 27.75 -7.59 15.85
N GLU A 319 27.52 -6.29 15.99
CA GLU A 319 28.30 -5.45 16.89
C GLU A 319 27.97 -5.80 18.34
N ASP A 320 28.98 -6.21 19.10
CA ASP A 320 28.88 -6.38 20.54
C ASP A 320 28.75 -5.01 21.20
N SER A 321 27.68 -4.82 21.97
CA SER A 321 27.33 -3.51 22.54
C SER A 321 28.29 -3.05 23.63
N ALA A 322 29.11 -3.94 24.20
CA ALA A 322 30.04 -3.63 25.27
C ALA A 322 31.46 -3.32 24.77
N SER A 323 31.88 -3.98 23.68
CA SER A 323 33.24 -3.92 23.14
C SER A 323 33.34 -3.21 21.78
N GLY A 324 32.23 -3.08 21.04
CA GLY A 324 32.20 -2.50 19.69
C GLY A 324 32.86 -3.38 18.62
N THR A 325 33.21 -4.62 18.96
CA THR A 325 33.72 -5.60 18.01
C THR A 325 32.58 -6.26 17.26
N PHE A 326 32.86 -6.81 16.09
CA PHE A 326 31.90 -7.52 15.26
C PHE A 326 32.21 -9.01 15.32
N GLU A 327 31.25 -9.80 15.79
CA GLU A 327 31.35 -11.27 15.93
C GLU A 327 30.14 -11.98 15.31
#